data_AF-A0A950UUC6-F1
#
_entry.id   AF-A0A950UUC6-F1
#
_cell.length_a   1.000
_cell.length_b   1.000
_cell.length_c   1.000
_cell.angle_alpha   90.00
_cell.angle_beta   90.00
_cell.angle_gamma   90.00
#
_symmetry.space_group_name_H-M   'P 1'
#
loop_
_entity.id
_entity.type
_entity.pdbx_description
1 polymer ?
#
loop_
_entity_poly.entity_id
_entity_poly.type
_entity_poly.pdbx_seq_one_letter_code
_entity_poly.pdbx_strand_id
1 'polypeptide(L)'
;MLWAGDADGKCIYLNRALREFWGVEELSSFDWNATVHPDDAPALHAPLRAAMEKHTPFAVEARYRRAADGAWRTLRTEGRPHFGSDGAFRGMIGVNTDVTGIRFTESSLREAKARRDFIFGLGERQRAMQDPDAIMRMTAEQLAKFLRADRAGFYRVSGTTLTFGP
;
A
#
# COMPACT_ATOMS: atom_id res chain seq x y z
N MET A 1 15.95 -9.63 2.25
CA MET A 1 15.90 -10.68 1.22
C MET A 1 16.80 -10.27 0.06
N LEU A 2 17.70 -11.10 -0.49
CA LEU A 2 18.73 -10.66 -1.47
C LEU A 2 18.58 -11.33 -2.84
N TRP A 3 18.80 -10.56 -3.91
CA TRP A 3 18.78 -11.02 -5.30
C TRP A 3 19.95 -10.43 -6.11
N ALA A 4 20.30 -11.10 -7.20
CA ALA A 4 21.10 -10.51 -8.27
C ALA A 4 20.48 -10.83 -9.63
N GLY A 5 20.52 -9.86 -10.53
CA GLY A 5 20.20 -10.00 -11.94
C GLY A 5 21.39 -9.66 -12.81
N ASP A 6 21.48 -10.27 -13.99
CA ASP A 6 22.51 -9.97 -14.98
C ASP A 6 22.23 -8.66 -15.74
N ALA A 7 23.09 -8.35 -16.73
CA ALA A 7 22.98 -7.14 -17.54
C ALA A 7 21.70 -7.10 -18.41
N ASP A 8 21.07 -8.24 -18.67
CA ASP A 8 19.81 -8.36 -19.41
C ASP A 8 18.58 -8.31 -18.49
N GLY A 9 18.80 -8.21 -17.17
CA GLY A 9 17.75 -8.17 -16.16
C GLY A 9 17.20 -9.55 -15.77
N LYS A 10 17.84 -10.63 -16.21
CA LYS A 10 17.49 -11.99 -15.80
C LYS A 10 17.98 -12.25 -14.39
N CYS A 11 17.13 -12.85 -13.56
CA CYS A 11 17.52 -13.23 -12.20
C CYS A 11 18.54 -14.38 -12.24
N ILE A 12 19.73 -14.14 -11.68
CA ILE A 12 20.83 -15.12 -11.63
C ILE A 12 21.10 -15.62 -10.21
N TYR A 13 20.55 -14.95 -9.20
CA TYR A 13 20.72 -15.34 -7.82
C TYR A 13 19.53 -14.90 -6.96
N LEU A 14 19.12 -15.79 -6.06
CA LEU A 14 18.23 -15.52 -4.94
C LEU A 14 18.82 -16.17 -3.70
N ASN A 15 18.87 -15.43 -2.60
CA ASN A 15 19.19 -16.03 -1.31
C ASN A 15 18.05 -16.94 -0.83
N ARG A 16 18.33 -17.75 0.19
CA ARG A 16 17.36 -18.69 0.78
C ARG A 16 16.00 -18.05 1.07
N ALA A 17 15.98 -16.84 1.64
CA ALA A 17 14.74 -16.17 1.99
C ALA A 17 13.87 -15.81 0.78
N LEU A 18 14.45 -15.38 -0.35
CA LEU A 18 13.65 -15.13 -1.57
C LEU A 18 13.20 -16.42 -2.23
N ARG A 19 14.03 -17.46 -2.20
CA ARG A 19 13.64 -18.79 -2.69
C ARG A 19 12.44 -19.32 -1.90
N GLU A 20 12.45 -19.21 -0.58
CA GLU A 20 11.32 -19.58 0.27
C GLU A 20 10.08 -18.68 0.01
N PHE A 21 10.29 -17.37 -0.18
CA PHE A 21 9.19 -16.43 -0.46
C PHE A 21 8.45 -16.74 -1.77
N TRP A 22 9.19 -16.99 -2.85
CA TRP A 22 8.64 -17.27 -4.19
C TRP A 22 8.52 -18.76 -4.52
N GLY A 23 8.92 -19.66 -3.62
CA GLY A 23 8.87 -21.11 -3.87
C GLY A 23 9.81 -21.56 -4.99
N VAL A 24 11.00 -20.96 -5.09
CA VAL A 24 11.95 -21.19 -6.19
C VAL A 24 12.96 -22.26 -5.81
N GLU A 25 12.80 -23.46 -6.39
CA GLU A 25 13.79 -24.54 -6.32
C GLU A 25 14.88 -24.33 -7.38
N GLU A 26 14.47 -24.17 -8.64
CA GLU A 26 15.33 -23.95 -9.79
C GLU A 26 15.19 -22.51 -10.32
N LEU A 27 16.33 -21.80 -10.45
CA LEU A 27 16.33 -20.40 -10.90
C LEU A 27 16.08 -20.27 -12.41
N SER A 28 16.35 -21.31 -13.19
CA SER A 28 16.29 -21.27 -14.65
C SER A 28 14.89 -20.98 -15.20
N SER A 29 13.85 -21.36 -14.46
CA SER A 29 12.43 -21.15 -14.80
C SER A 29 11.79 -19.97 -14.04
N PHE A 30 12.55 -19.28 -13.19
CA PHE A 30 12.01 -18.23 -12.35
C PHE A 30 11.88 -16.90 -13.10
N ASP A 31 10.64 -16.42 -13.24
CA ASP A 31 10.33 -15.07 -13.68
C ASP A 31 9.67 -14.29 -12.53
N TRP A 32 10.39 -13.31 -12.00
CA TRP A 32 9.88 -12.46 -10.92
C TRP A 32 8.73 -11.56 -11.40
N ASN A 33 8.66 -11.22 -12.70
CA ASN A 33 7.59 -10.35 -13.23
C ASN A 33 6.22 -10.99 -13.07
N ALA A 34 6.13 -12.31 -13.28
CA ALA A 34 4.91 -13.09 -13.09
C ALA A 34 4.39 -13.08 -11.63
N THR A 35 5.20 -12.64 -10.68
CA THR A 35 4.84 -12.59 -9.25
C THR A 35 4.32 -11.21 -8.82
N VAL A 36 4.43 -10.19 -9.67
CA VAL A 36 4.01 -8.81 -9.37
C VAL A 36 2.50 -8.65 -9.54
N HIS A 37 1.87 -7.87 -8.66
CA HIS A 37 0.46 -7.53 -8.81
C HIS A 37 0.22 -6.72 -10.10
N PRO A 38 -0.81 -7.03 -10.91
CA PRO A 38 -1.04 -6.37 -12.21
C PRO A 38 -1.07 -4.84 -12.17
N ASP A 39 -1.74 -4.27 -11.16
CA ASP A 39 -1.81 -2.80 -10.98
C ASP A 39 -0.46 -2.13 -10.69
N ASP A 40 0.50 -2.86 -10.12
CA ASP A 40 1.78 -2.31 -9.66
C ASP A 40 2.87 -2.45 -10.74
N ALA A 41 2.70 -3.39 -11.69
CA ALA A 41 3.68 -3.68 -12.73
C ALA A 41 4.09 -2.45 -13.57
N PRO A 42 3.16 -1.57 -14.03
CA PRO A 42 3.54 -0.38 -14.79
C PRO A 42 4.43 0.58 -13.99
N ALA A 43 4.11 0.79 -12.71
CA ALA A 43 4.83 1.70 -11.83
C ALA A 43 6.21 1.15 -11.41
N LEU A 44 6.37 -0.17 -11.39
CA LEU A 44 7.63 -0.82 -11.06
C LEU A 44 8.59 -0.92 -12.26
N HIS A 45 8.09 -1.25 -13.45
CA HIS A 45 8.95 -1.48 -14.63
C HIS A 45 9.66 -0.22 -15.10
N ALA A 46 9.04 0.96 -15.01
CA ALA A 46 9.63 2.19 -15.51
C ALA A 46 10.91 2.62 -14.74
N PRO A 47 10.91 2.69 -13.39
CA PRO A 47 12.13 2.96 -12.62
C PRO A 47 13.21 1.89 -12.81
N LEU A 48 12.82 0.61 -12.85
CA LEU A 48 13.77 -0.49 -13.04
C LEU A 48 14.47 -0.39 -14.40
N ARG A 49 13.71 -0.15 -15.48
CA ARG A 49 14.27 0.02 -16.83
C ARG A 49 15.23 1.21 -16.88
N ALA A 50 14.82 2.35 -16.35
CA ALA A 50 15.68 3.54 -16.32
C ALA A 50 16.96 3.31 -15.52
N ALA A 51 16.88 2.53 -14.43
CA ALA A 51 18.03 2.16 -13.61
C ALA A 51 19.00 1.24 -14.33
N MET A 52 18.48 0.25 -15.08
CA MET A 52 19.26 -0.63 -15.95
C MET A 52 19.95 0.16 -17.07
N GLU A 53 19.22 1.03 -17.79
CA GLU A 53 19.77 1.82 -18.90
C GLU A 53 20.84 2.82 -18.45
N LYS A 54 20.64 3.46 -17.30
CA LYS A 54 21.55 4.50 -16.79
C LYS A 54 22.61 3.95 -15.83
N HIS A 55 22.56 2.65 -15.51
CA HIS A 55 23.34 2.02 -14.45
C HIS A 55 23.30 2.84 -13.15
N THR A 56 22.09 3.12 -12.66
CA THR A 56 21.86 3.93 -11.44
C THR A 56 21.13 3.12 -10.37
N PRO A 57 21.27 3.45 -9.08
CA PRO A 57 20.45 2.86 -8.03
C PRO A 57 18.96 3.15 -8.23
N PHE A 58 18.11 2.24 -7.76
CA PHE A 58 16.66 2.46 -7.69
C PHE A 58 16.07 1.94 -6.38
N ALA A 59 14.91 2.48 -6.05
CA ALA A 59 14.06 2.00 -4.97
C ALA A 59 12.60 2.06 -5.43
N VAL A 60 11.88 0.96 -5.28
CA VAL A 60 10.45 0.84 -5.64
C VAL A 60 9.71 0.00 -4.60
N GLU A 61 8.41 0.21 -4.48
CA GLU A 61 7.53 -0.66 -3.71
C GLU A 61 6.47 -1.24 -4.64
N ALA A 62 6.26 -2.55 -4.52
CA ALA A 62 5.18 -3.23 -5.24
C ALA A 62 4.67 -4.42 -4.43
N ARG A 63 3.46 -4.85 -4.75
CA ARG A 63 2.87 -6.07 -4.20
C ARG A 63 3.37 -7.28 -4.99
N TYR A 64 3.90 -8.25 -4.27
CA TYR A 64 4.36 -9.54 -4.79
C TYR A 64 3.55 -10.67 -4.17
N ARG A 65 3.27 -11.70 -4.96
CA ARG A 65 2.55 -12.88 -4.49
C ARG A 65 3.52 -13.83 -3.79
N ARG A 66 3.22 -14.16 -2.55
CA ARG A 66 3.97 -15.17 -1.79
C ARG A 66 3.52 -16.58 -2.19
N ALA A 67 4.46 -17.47 -2.45
CA ALA A 67 4.16 -18.82 -2.92
C ALA A 67 3.49 -19.70 -1.84
N ALA A 68 3.87 -19.53 -0.57
CA ALA A 68 3.39 -20.37 0.52
C ALA A 68 1.88 -20.32 0.76
N ASP A 69 1.25 -19.16 0.55
CA ASP A 69 -0.18 -18.94 0.86
C ASP A 69 -0.91 -18.09 -0.19
N GLY A 70 -0.22 -17.66 -1.25
CA GLY A 70 -0.79 -16.80 -2.28
C GLY A 70 -1.07 -15.37 -1.83
N ALA A 71 -0.70 -14.97 -0.61
CA ALA A 71 -0.96 -13.64 -0.08
C ALA A 71 -0.11 -12.58 -0.79
N TRP A 72 -0.70 -11.39 -0.97
CA TRP A 72 0.02 -10.23 -1.45
C TRP A 72 0.84 -9.61 -0.33
N ARG A 73 2.13 -9.41 -0.58
CA ARG A 73 3.05 -8.71 0.32
C ARG A 73 3.66 -7.52 -0.38
N THR A 74 3.68 -6.37 0.29
CA THR A 74 4.36 -5.17 -0.20
C THR A 74 5.84 -5.34 0.09
N LEU A 75 6.62 -5.52 -0.97
CA LEU A 75 8.07 -5.54 -0.86
C LEU A 75 8.62 -4.21 -1.33
N ARG A 76 9.49 -3.62 -0.51
CA ARG A 76 10.37 -2.53 -0.91
C ARG A 76 11.64 -3.13 -1.51
N THR A 77 11.84 -2.87 -2.80
CA THR A 77 12.96 -3.38 -3.59
C THR A 77 13.96 -2.26 -3.81
N GLU A 78 15.19 -2.44 -3.35
CA GLU A 78 16.31 -1.52 -3.58
C GLU A 78 17.41 -2.24 -4.34
N GLY A 79 17.82 -1.70 -5.48
CA GLY A 79 18.84 -2.29 -6.34
C GLY A 79 19.94 -1.30 -6.67
N ARG A 80 21.16 -1.81 -6.84
CA ARG A 80 22.34 -1.04 -7.25
C ARG A 80 23.08 -1.75 -8.38
N PRO A 81 23.67 -0.99 -9.32
CA PRO A 81 24.48 -1.56 -10.38
C PRO A 81 25.73 -2.21 -9.80
N HIS A 82 26.14 -3.34 -10.38
CA HIS A 82 27.41 -3.96 -10.08
C HIS A 82 28.24 -4.08 -11.35
N PHE A 83 29.53 -3.80 -11.20
CA PHE A 83 30.48 -3.76 -12.29
C PHE A 83 31.58 -4.79 -12.08
N GLY A 84 32.13 -5.31 -13.17
CA GLY A 84 33.32 -6.15 -13.15
C GLY A 84 34.58 -5.34 -12.84
N SER A 85 35.70 -6.03 -12.65
CA SER A 85 37.02 -5.39 -12.50
C SER A 85 37.46 -4.61 -13.75
N ASP A 86 36.87 -4.92 -14.90
CA ASP A 86 37.02 -4.25 -16.19
C ASP A 86 36.15 -2.98 -16.33
N GLY A 87 35.33 -2.67 -15.33
CA GLY A 87 34.36 -1.56 -15.39
C GLY A 87 33.11 -1.88 -16.22
N ALA A 88 32.97 -3.10 -16.75
CA ALA A 88 31.78 -3.49 -17.50
C ALA A 88 30.58 -3.66 -16.56
N PHE A 89 29.41 -3.20 -16.99
CA PHE A 89 28.16 -3.45 -16.26
C PHE A 89 27.84 -4.94 -16.29
N ARG A 90 27.61 -5.53 -15.11
CA ARG A 90 27.35 -6.96 -14.96
C ARG A 90 25.92 -7.25 -14.51
N GLY A 91 25.15 -6.21 -14.21
CA GLY A 91 23.76 -6.30 -13.78
C GLY A 91 23.50 -5.56 -12.48
N MET A 92 22.46 -5.97 -11.77
CA MET A 92 21.98 -5.32 -10.56
C MET A 92 21.99 -6.29 -9.38
N ILE A 93 22.39 -5.80 -8.21
CA ILE A 93 22.28 -6.53 -6.95
C ILE A 93 21.38 -5.72 -6.04
N GLY A 94 20.49 -6.39 -5.33
CA GLY A 94 19.53 -5.68 -4.50
C GLY A 94 18.98 -6.49 -3.34
N VAL A 95 18.14 -5.79 -2.60
CA VAL A 95 17.42 -6.32 -1.46
C VAL A 95 15.93 -6.06 -1.57
N ASN A 96 15.13 -7.01 -1.11
CA ASN A 96 13.73 -6.83 -0.81
C ASN A 96 13.53 -6.80 0.71
N THR A 97 12.74 -5.86 1.18
CA THR A 97 12.25 -5.79 2.57
C THR A 97 10.74 -5.90 2.54
N ASP A 98 10.17 -6.84 3.30
CA ASP A 98 8.72 -6.91 3.47
C ASP A 98 8.28 -5.76 4.38
N VAL A 99 7.53 -4.81 3.81
CA VAL A 99 7.01 -3.63 4.50
C VAL A 99 5.49 -3.72 4.71
N THR A 100 4.89 -4.90 4.45
CA THR A 100 3.44 -5.10 4.56
C THR A 100 2.93 -4.76 5.97
N GLY A 101 3.65 -5.21 7.01
CA GLY A 101 3.29 -4.92 8.40
C GLY A 101 3.35 -3.44 8.73
N ILE A 102 4.40 -2.74 8.26
CA ILE A 102 4.59 -1.30 8.48
C ILE A 102 3.43 -0.53 7.83
N ARG A 103 3.10 -0.84 6.57
CA ARG A 103 2.00 -0.20 5.84
C ARG A 103 0.65 -0.43 6.53
N PHE A 104 0.40 -1.65 7.01
CA PHE A 104 -0.82 -1.96 7.74
C PHE A 104 -0.92 -1.14 9.03
N THR A 105 0.14 -1.11 9.85
CA THR A 105 0.18 -0.33 11.08
C THR A 105 0.04 1.18 10.82
N GLU A 106 0.73 1.73 9.82
CA GLU A 106 0.61 3.14 9.42
C GLU A 106 -0.81 3.48 8.97
N SER A 107 -1.45 2.63 8.17
CA SER A 107 -2.83 2.85 7.71
C SER A 107 -3.81 2.80 8.87
N SER A 108 -3.74 1.77 9.72
CA SER A 108 -4.60 1.64 10.90
C SER A 108 -4.42 2.82 11.86
N LEU A 109 -3.18 3.27 12.07
CA LEU A 109 -2.91 4.44 12.91
C LEU A 109 -3.48 5.73 12.30
N ARG A 110 -3.33 5.91 10.98
CA ARG A 110 -3.89 7.06 10.26
C ARG A 110 -5.41 7.07 10.32
N GLU A 111 -6.07 5.94 10.13
CA GLU A 111 -7.52 5.79 10.25
C GLU A 111 -8.02 6.05 11.68
N ALA A 112 -7.34 5.48 12.68
CA ALA A 112 -7.66 5.72 14.07
C ALA A 112 -7.51 7.20 14.44
N LYS A 113 -6.44 7.86 13.97
CA LYS A 113 -6.23 9.29 14.16
C LYS A 113 -7.31 10.12 13.47
N ALA A 114 -7.62 9.83 12.20
CA ALA A 114 -8.67 10.53 11.46
C ALA A 114 -10.04 10.40 12.14
N ARG A 115 -10.38 9.20 12.62
CA ARG A 115 -11.61 8.94 13.38
C ARG A 115 -11.65 9.72 14.69
N ARG A 116 -10.55 9.71 15.45
CA ARG A 116 -10.42 10.43 16.72
C ARG A 116 -10.59 11.94 16.50
N ASP A 117 -9.84 12.49 15.55
CA ASP A 117 -9.85 13.93 15.26
C ASP A 117 -11.24 14.36 14.74
N PHE A 118 -11.92 13.52 13.96
CA PHE A 118 -13.31 13.72 13.57
C PHE A 118 -14.27 13.76 14.77
N ILE A 119 -14.22 12.77 15.67
CA ILE A 119 -15.12 12.70 16.83
C ILE A 119 -14.94 13.92 17.73
N PHE A 120 -13.70 14.34 18.00
CA PHE A 120 -13.44 15.53 18.81
C PHE A 120 -13.95 16.81 18.14
N GLY A 121 -13.64 17.02 16.87
CA GLY A 121 -14.09 18.19 16.12
C GLY A 121 -15.62 18.25 15.99
N LEU A 122 -16.28 17.09 15.84
CA LEU A 122 -17.74 16.99 15.85
C LEU A 122 -18.31 17.45 17.20
N GLY A 123 -17.80 16.91 18.32
CA GLY A 123 -18.27 17.24 19.66
C GLY A 123 -18.07 18.72 20.03
N GLU A 124 -16.97 19.34 19.60
CA GLU A 124 -16.75 20.78 19.78
C GLU A 124 -17.79 21.63 19.06
N ARG A 125 -18.09 21.31 17.80
CA ARG A 125 -19.12 22.05 17.03
C ARG A 125 -20.51 21.83 17.61
N GLN A 126 -20.83 20.62 18.06
CA GLN A 126 -22.11 20.34 18.72
C GLN A 126 -22.27 21.17 19.99
N ARG A 127 -21.23 21.28 20.83
CA ARG A 127 -21.26 22.09 22.06
C ARG A 127 -21.44 23.58 21.81
N ALA A 128 -21.02 24.08 20.66
CA ALA A 128 -21.21 25.47 20.27
C ALA A 128 -22.63 25.78 19.78
N MET A 129 -23.47 24.76 19.58
CA MET A 129 -24.84 24.89 19.11
C MET A 129 -25.83 24.71 20.25
N GLN A 130 -26.96 25.42 20.16
CA GLN A 130 -28.05 25.37 21.16
C GLN A 130 -29.35 24.79 20.59
N ASP A 131 -29.48 24.73 19.26
CA ASP A 131 -30.65 24.19 18.58
C ASP A 131 -30.47 22.69 18.28
N PRO A 132 -31.31 21.80 18.85
CA PRO A 132 -31.26 20.37 18.59
C PRO A 132 -31.34 20.01 17.10
N ASP A 133 -32.10 20.77 16.31
CA ASP A 133 -32.31 20.45 14.89
C ASP A 133 -31.09 20.80 14.05
N ALA A 134 -30.48 21.96 14.31
CA ALA A 134 -29.19 22.33 13.75
C ALA A 134 -28.09 21.33 14.12
N ILE A 135 -28.05 20.85 15.37
CA ILE A 135 -27.10 19.82 15.82
C ILE A 135 -27.25 18.55 15.00
N MET A 136 -28.47 18.03 14.88
CA MET A 136 -28.74 16.76 14.21
C MET A 136 -28.43 16.83 12.71
N ARG A 137 -28.82 17.92 12.03
CA ARG A 137 -28.52 18.15 10.62
C ARG A 137 -27.02 18.26 10.35
N MET A 138 -26.31 19.11 11.11
CA MET A 138 -24.86 19.25 10.98
C MET A 138 -24.15 17.91 11.23
N THR A 139 -24.59 17.16 12.23
CA THR A 139 -24.03 15.84 12.56
C THR A 139 -24.21 14.85 11.41
N ALA A 140 -25.42 14.76 10.86
CA ALA A 140 -25.71 13.89 9.71
C ALA A 140 -24.84 14.25 8.49
N GLU A 141 -24.71 15.54 8.17
CA GLU A 141 -23.87 16.01 7.06
C GLU A 141 -22.38 15.67 7.25
N GLN A 142 -21.84 15.89 8.46
CA GLN A 142 -20.44 15.60 8.75
C GLN A 142 -20.15 14.10 8.75
N LEU A 143 -21.08 13.28 9.24
CA LEU A 143 -20.99 11.82 9.18
C LEU A 143 -21.02 11.31 7.74
N ALA A 144 -21.93 11.82 6.89
CA ALA A 144 -21.98 11.46 5.48
C ALA A 144 -20.64 11.74 4.79
N LYS A 145 -20.07 12.94 5.00
CA LYS A 145 -18.76 13.32 4.44
C LYS A 145 -17.63 12.43 4.94
N PHE A 146 -17.58 12.16 6.25
CA PHE A 146 -16.51 11.36 6.85
C PHE A 146 -16.56 9.89 6.42
N LEU A 147 -17.76 9.29 6.40
CA LEU A 147 -17.98 7.90 5.99
C LEU A 147 -18.02 7.72 4.48
N ARG A 148 -18.00 8.82 3.70
CA ARG A 148 -18.23 8.82 2.25
C ARG A 148 -19.55 8.14 1.88
N ALA A 149 -20.58 8.33 2.69
CA ALA A 149 -21.91 7.81 2.43
C ALA A 149 -22.67 8.77 1.50
N ASP A 150 -23.42 8.21 0.56
CA ASP A 150 -24.24 9.01 -0.37
C ASP A 150 -25.35 9.79 0.36
N ARG A 151 -25.87 9.22 1.46
CA ARG A 151 -26.96 9.80 2.25
C ARG A 151 -26.78 9.50 3.74
N ALA A 152 -27.03 10.50 4.57
CA ALA A 152 -27.19 10.35 6.02
C ALA A 152 -28.31 11.29 6.48
N GLY A 153 -29.03 10.89 7.53
CA GLY A 153 -30.13 11.67 8.09
C GLY A 153 -30.48 11.19 9.49
N PHE A 154 -31.46 11.84 10.10
CA PHE A 154 -31.95 11.50 11.43
C PHE A 154 -33.48 11.51 11.43
N TYR A 155 -34.07 10.75 12.35
CA TYR A 155 -35.51 10.70 12.57
C TYR A 155 -35.82 11.01 14.03
N ARG A 156 -36.90 11.75 14.25
CA ARG A 156 -37.51 11.91 15.58
C ARG A 156 -38.63 10.89 15.72
N VAL A 157 -38.65 10.22 16.88
CA VAL A 157 -39.68 9.26 17.26
C VAL A 157 -40.53 9.90 18.36
N SER A 158 -41.84 9.99 18.15
CA SER A 158 -42.79 10.44 19.17
C SER A 158 -43.98 9.48 19.20
N GLY A 159 -44.03 8.60 20.21
CA GLY A 159 -45.00 7.51 20.26
C GLY A 159 -44.80 6.52 19.11
N THR A 160 -45.81 6.36 18.25
CA THR A 160 -45.76 5.52 17.04
C THR A 160 -45.42 6.30 15.77
N THR A 161 -45.21 7.63 15.87
CA THR A 161 -44.93 8.49 14.73
C THR A 161 -43.43 8.65 14.51
N LEU A 162 -42.99 8.41 13.28
CA LEU A 162 -41.65 8.70 12.78
C LEU A 162 -41.70 9.98 11.93
N THR A 163 -40.90 10.97 12.31
CA THR A 163 -40.74 12.20 11.52
C THR A 163 -39.30 12.30 11.08
N PHE A 164 -39.06 12.29 9.77
CA PHE A 164 -37.74 12.55 9.23
C PHE A 164 -37.37 14.01 9.53
N GLY A 165 -36.15 14.25 10.01
CA GLY A 165 -35.62 15.61 10.06
C GLY A 165 -35.60 16.22 8.65
N PRO A 166 -35.74 17.54 8.51
CA PRO A 166 -35.58 18.21 7.22
C PRO A 166 -34.20 17.97 6.61
#